data_AF-R6H7J4-F1
#
_entry.id   AF-R6H7J4-F1
#
_cell.length_a   1.000
_cell.length_b   1.000
_cell.length_c   1.000
_cell.angle_alpha   90.00
_cell.angle_beta   90.00
_cell.angle_gamma   90.00
#
_symmetry.space_group_name_H-M   'P 1'
#
loop_
_entity.id
_entity.type
_entity.pdbx_description
1 polymer ?
#
loop_
_entity_poly.entity_id
_entity_poly.type
_entity_poly.pdbx_seq_one_letter_code
_entity_poly.pdbx_strand_id
1 'polypeptide(L)'
;MTKALPPELQLQLCREYGIPLDPFSRDNPKTLHATTGAWVAKRIFGENEAVFQAIASHTTGCGHMNTLQKIIYIADYMEPNRDFPGVERLRAAVDRDLDLAVLLGLEMTVEMLRHQGRRVARDSLEAIESLRAGCAQ
;
A
#
# COMPACT_ATOMS: atom_id res chain seq x y z
N MET A 1 -5.07 -12.51 4.93
CA MET A 1 -4.50 -13.81 5.40
C MET A 1 -3.07 -13.63 5.93
N THR A 2 -2.11 -13.18 5.13
CA THR A 2 -0.70 -13.00 5.58
C THR A 2 -0.50 -11.93 6.64
N LYS A 3 -1.34 -10.87 6.65
CA LYS A 3 -1.33 -9.80 7.67
C LYS A 3 -1.49 -10.30 9.11
N ALA A 4 -2.20 -11.41 9.29
CA ALA A 4 -2.44 -12.03 10.59
C ALA A 4 -1.34 -13.02 10.99
N LEU A 5 -0.40 -13.33 10.10
CA LEU A 5 0.69 -14.25 10.41
C LEU A 5 1.73 -13.57 11.31
N PRO A 6 2.31 -14.31 12.27
CA PRO A 6 3.49 -13.87 13.01
C PRO A 6 4.63 -13.45 12.07
N PRO A 7 5.48 -12.49 12.48
CA PRO A 7 6.61 -12.02 11.66
C PRO A 7 7.50 -13.15 11.14
N GLU A 8 7.73 -14.19 11.94
CA GLU A 8 8.58 -15.33 11.61
C GLU A 8 8.04 -16.11 10.41
N LEU A 9 6.71 -16.27 10.33
CA LEU A 9 6.04 -16.92 9.21
C LEU A 9 6.04 -16.03 7.96
N GLN A 10 5.90 -14.71 8.10
CA GLN A 10 6.04 -13.80 6.96
C GLN A 10 7.46 -13.85 6.37
N LEU A 11 8.48 -13.91 7.23
CA LEU A 11 9.88 -14.08 6.80
C LEU A 11 10.13 -15.45 6.15
N GLN A 12 9.47 -16.50 6.63
CA GLN A 12 9.52 -17.82 5.98
C GLN A 12 8.94 -17.76 4.56
N LEU A 13 7.77 -17.15 4.38
CA LEU A 13 7.17 -16.95 3.05
C LEU A 13 8.10 -16.14 2.13
N CYS A 14 8.80 -15.13 2.68
CA CYS A 14 9.79 -14.39 1.91
C CYS A 14 10.91 -15.30 1.38
N ARG A 15 11.42 -16.22 2.21
CA ARG A 15 12.43 -17.19 1.78
C ARG A 15 11.90 -18.17 0.74
N GLU A 16 10.70 -18.71 0.98
CA GLU A 16 10.08 -19.73 0.11
C GLU A 16 9.76 -19.18 -1.28
N TYR A 17 9.28 -17.94 -1.37
CA TYR A 17 8.90 -17.32 -2.64
C TYR A 17 10.02 -16.47 -3.26
N GLY A 18 11.21 -16.44 -2.65
CA GLY A 18 12.35 -15.67 -3.17
C GLY A 18 12.13 -14.15 -3.12
N ILE A 19 11.38 -13.65 -2.13
CA ILE A 19 11.12 -12.22 -1.94
C ILE A 19 12.37 -11.57 -1.33
N PRO A 20 12.97 -10.56 -1.98
CA PRO A 20 14.11 -9.86 -1.43
C PRO A 20 13.70 -9.05 -0.20
N LEU A 21 14.47 -9.18 0.88
CA LEU A 21 14.31 -8.39 2.10
C LEU A 21 15.27 -7.21 2.08
N ASP A 22 14.82 -6.11 1.50
CA ASP A 22 15.53 -4.84 1.54
C ASP A 22 15.61 -4.28 2.98
N PRO A 23 16.52 -3.32 3.25
CA PRO A 23 16.68 -2.77 4.60
C PRO A 23 15.41 -2.11 5.18
N PHE A 24 14.59 -1.44 4.36
CA PHE A 24 13.36 -0.82 4.82
C PHE A 24 12.34 -1.87 5.27
N SER A 25 12.18 -2.94 4.49
CA SER A 25 11.27 -4.05 4.82
C SER A 25 11.70 -4.82 6.07
N ARG A 26 13.01 -4.89 6.36
CA ARG A 26 13.53 -5.46 7.62
C ARG A 26 13.20 -4.61 8.83
N ASP A 27 13.34 -3.29 8.71
CA ASP A 27 13.01 -2.35 9.79
C ASP A 27 11.49 -2.20 9.98
N ASN A 28 10.70 -2.51 8.94
CA ASN A 28 9.25 -2.36 8.93
C ASN A 28 8.56 -3.68 8.54
N PRO A 29 8.71 -4.76 9.31
CA PRO A 29 8.20 -6.09 8.94
C PRO A 29 6.68 -6.12 8.74
N LYS A 30 5.95 -5.14 9.30
CA LYS A 30 4.51 -4.96 9.06
C LYS A 30 4.18 -4.72 7.59
N THR A 31 5.09 -4.27 6.73
CA THR A 31 4.81 -4.07 5.29
C THR A 31 4.88 -5.37 4.49
N LEU A 32 5.56 -6.40 5.01
CA LEU A 32 5.79 -7.67 4.32
C LEU A 32 4.49 -8.40 3.94
N HIS A 33 3.39 -8.16 4.66
CA HIS A 33 2.12 -8.80 4.37
C HIS A 33 1.56 -8.46 2.98
N ALA A 34 1.89 -7.29 2.43
CA ALA A 34 1.50 -6.93 1.07
C ALA A 34 2.17 -7.86 0.06
N THR A 35 3.50 -7.92 0.05
CA THR A 35 4.25 -8.75 -0.89
C THR A 35 4.02 -10.24 -0.67
N THR A 36 4.05 -10.71 0.58
CA THR A 36 3.76 -12.12 0.88
C THR A 36 2.31 -12.49 0.53
N GLY A 37 1.35 -11.59 0.76
CA GLY A 37 -0.04 -11.78 0.39
C GLY A 37 -0.24 -11.87 -1.13
N ALA A 38 0.47 -11.03 -1.89
CA ALA A 38 0.45 -11.06 -3.35
C ALA A 38 0.99 -12.40 -3.89
N TRP A 39 2.11 -12.88 -3.34
CA TRP A 39 2.66 -14.18 -3.74
C TRP A 39 1.75 -15.34 -3.42
N VAL A 40 1.11 -15.33 -2.25
CA VAL A 40 0.08 -16.30 -1.87
C VAL A 40 -1.08 -16.27 -2.87
N ALA A 41 -1.61 -15.08 -3.21
CA ALA A 41 -2.69 -14.92 -4.19
C ALA A 41 -2.31 -15.56 -5.53
N LYS A 42 -1.10 -15.28 -6.01
CA LYS A 42 -0.59 -15.82 -7.28
C LYS A 42 -0.32 -17.33 -7.24
N ARG A 43 0.32 -17.84 -6.18
CA ARG A 43 0.80 -19.23 -6.11
C ARG A 43 -0.27 -20.23 -5.67
N ILE A 44 -1.14 -19.82 -4.74
CA ILE A 44 -2.15 -20.71 -4.14
C ILE A 44 -3.49 -20.55 -4.86
N PHE A 45 -3.89 -19.32 -5.16
CA PHE A 45 -5.21 -19.04 -5.74
C PHE A 45 -5.17 -18.85 -7.27
N GLY A 46 -3.98 -18.82 -7.88
CA GLY A 46 -3.82 -18.70 -9.33
C GLY A 46 -4.20 -17.31 -9.87
N GLU A 47 -4.15 -16.28 -9.03
CA GLU A 47 -4.52 -14.92 -9.41
C GLU A 47 -3.57 -14.32 -10.46
N ASN A 48 -4.11 -13.42 -11.28
CA ASN A 48 -3.37 -12.79 -12.38
C ASN A 48 -2.42 -11.67 -11.90
N GLU A 49 -1.61 -11.16 -12.83
CA GLU A 49 -0.61 -10.14 -12.52
C GLU A 49 -1.21 -8.81 -12.05
N ALA A 50 -2.38 -8.40 -12.56
CA ALA A 50 -3.02 -7.17 -12.12
C ALA A 50 -3.44 -7.25 -10.65
N VAL A 51 -4.01 -8.39 -10.23
CA VAL A 51 -4.35 -8.67 -8.83
C VAL A 51 -3.09 -8.76 -7.96
N PHE A 52 -2.05 -9.43 -8.45
CA PHE A 52 -0.76 -9.49 -7.75
C PHE A 52 -0.22 -8.10 -7.46
N GLN A 53 -0.14 -7.22 -8.47
CA GLN A 53 0.40 -5.87 -8.31
C GLN A 53 -0.46 -5.01 -7.37
N ALA A 54 -1.78 -5.12 -7.45
CA ALA A 54 -2.70 -4.42 -6.54
C ALA A 54 -2.50 -4.83 -5.08
N ILE A 55 -2.33 -6.12 -4.79
CA ILE A 55 -2.03 -6.60 -3.44
C ILE A 55 -0.59 -6.21 -3.03
N ALA A 56 0.39 -6.30 -3.93
CA ALA A 56 1.78 -6.02 -3.59
C ALA A 56 2.01 -4.56 -3.18
N SER A 57 1.29 -3.62 -3.80
CA SER A 57 1.44 -2.18 -3.54
C SER A 57 0.44 -1.60 -2.54
N HIS A 58 -0.48 -2.37 -1.96
CA HIS A 58 -1.59 -1.79 -1.18
C HIS A 58 -1.17 -1.09 0.13
N THR A 59 0.01 -1.39 0.68
CA THR A 59 0.48 -0.79 1.94
C THR A 59 1.23 0.52 1.74
N THR A 60 2.01 0.61 0.65
CA THR A 60 2.93 1.72 0.40
C THR A 60 2.55 2.56 -0.82
N GLY A 61 1.67 2.06 -1.67
CA GLY A 61 1.52 2.54 -3.04
C GLY A 61 2.75 2.20 -3.88
N CYS A 62 2.78 2.71 -5.11
CA CYS A 62 3.97 2.77 -5.96
C CYS A 62 3.84 3.93 -6.97
N GLY A 63 4.95 4.27 -7.65
CA GLY A 63 4.87 5.17 -8.80
C GLY A 63 3.93 4.63 -9.88
N HIS A 64 3.27 5.54 -10.60
CA HIS A 64 2.39 5.22 -11.74
C HIS A 64 1.34 4.10 -11.49
N MET A 65 0.72 4.07 -10.30
CA MET A 65 -0.33 3.08 -10.00
C MET A 65 -1.45 3.08 -11.06
N ASN A 66 -1.83 1.89 -11.50
CA ASN A 66 -3.04 1.72 -12.30
C ASN A 66 -4.32 1.87 -11.45
N THR A 67 -5.48 1.89 -12.11
CA THR A 67 -6.77 2.06 -11.46
C THR A 67 -7.04 1.01 -10.38
N LEU A 68 -6.70 -0.26 -10.61
CA LEU A 68 -6.93 -1.33 -9.62
C LEU A 68 -6.05 -1.14 -8.37
N GLN A 69 -4.78 -0.79 -8.55
CA GLN A 69 -3.87 -0.50 -7.44
C GLN A 69 -4.38 0.68 -6.60
N LYS A 70 -4.82 1.75 -7.27
CA LYS A 70 -5.43 2.92 -6.63
C LYS A 70 -6.68 2.55 -5.81
N ILE A 71 -7.58 1.77 -6.40
CA ILE A 71 -8.80 1.28 -5.74
C ILE A 71 -8.47 0.45 -4.50
N ILE A 72 -7.58 -0.54 -4.61
CA ILE A 72 -7.26 -1.43 -3.48
C ILE A 72 -6.52 -0.67 -2.37
N TYR A 73 -5.60 0.23 -2.72
CA TYR A 73 -4.90 1.09 -1.76
C TYR A 73 -5.89 1.96 -0.97
N ILE A 74 -6.74 2.72 -1.66
CA ILE A 74 -7.63 3.66 -0.98
C ILE A 74 -8.73 2.95 -0.21
N ALA A 75 -9.22 1.80 -0.70
CA ALA A 75 -10.23 1.01 -0.01
C ALA A 75 -9.73 0.49 1.36
N ASP A 76 -8.50 -0.04 1.47
CA ASP A 76 -7.95 -0.47 2.78
C ASP A 76 -7.82 0.70 3.78
N TYR A 77 -7.55 1.89 3.25
CA TYR A 77 -7.33 3.08 4.07
C TYR A 77 -8.63 3.74 4.56
N MET A 78 -9.74 3.62 3.81
CA MET A 78 -11.00 4.32 4.14
C MET A 78 -12.20 3.41 4.42
N GLU A 79 -12.02 2.08 4.48
CA GLU A 79 -13.11 1.14 4.69
C GLU A 79 -14.01 1.51 5.89
N PRO A 80 -15.30 1.13 5.90
CA PRO A 80 -16.29 1.67 6.84
C PRO A 80 -15.93 1.56 8.33
N ASN A 81 -15.11 0.59 8.73
CA ASN A 81 -14.69 0.40 10.12
C ASN A 81 -13.45 1.23 10.51
N ARG A 82 -12.85 1.98 9.56
CA ARG A 82 -11.80 2.95 9.88
C ARG A 82 -12.40 4.20 10.50
N ASP A 83 -11.79 4.63 11.60
CA ASP A 83 -12.08 5.86 12.31
C ASP A 83 -10.77 6.56 12.69
N PHE A 84 -10.48 7.67 12.01
CA PHE A 84 -9.31 8.51 12.27
C PHE A 84 -9.52 9.94 11.74
N PRO A 85 -8.80 10.94 12.27
CA PRO A 85 -8.91 12.31 11.80
C PRO A 85 -8.68 12.44 10.29
N GLY A 86 -9.68 12.94 9.57
CA GLY A 86 -9.63 13.14 8.12
C GLY A 86 -10.19 12.01 7.26
N VAL A 87 -10.61 10.88 7.83
CA VAL A 87 -11.20 9.76 7.05
C VAL A 87 -12.45 10.17 6.25
N GLU A 88 -13.32 11.03 6.80
CA GLU A 88 -14.50 11.53 6.09
C GLU A 88 -14.15 12.42 4.90
N ARG A 89 -13.12 13.26 5.05
CA ARG A 89 -12.60 14.07 3.94
C ARG A 89 -12.03 13.19 2.83
N LEU A 90 -11.37 12.10 3.21
CA LEU A 90 -10.84 11.10 2.28
C LEU A 90 -11.96 10.37 1.53
N ARG A 91 -12.99 9.89 2.25
CA ARG A 91 -14.18 9.25 1.67
C ARG A 91 -14.87 10.17 0.65
N ALA A 92 -15.08 11.44 1.01
CA ALA A 92 -15.68 12.43 0.11
C ALA A 92 -14.79 12.81 -1.10
N ALA A 93 -13.47 12.61 -1.02
CA ALA A 93 -12.57 12.88 -2.14
C ALA A 93 -12.70 11.82 -3.25
N VAL A 94 -12.95 10.55 -2.89
CA VAL A 94 -13.07 9.44 -3.86
C VAL A 94 -14.22 9.64 -4.83
N ASP A 95 -15.35 10.18 -4.35
CA ASP A 95 -16.50 10.49 -5.20
C ASP A 95 -16.21 11.58 -6.25
N ARG A 96 -15.14 12.37 -6.04
CA ARG A 96 -14.76 13.45 -6.94
C ARG A 96 -13.69 13.01 -7.93
N ASP A 97 -12.60 12.45 -7.39
CA ASP A 97 -11.43 12.07 -8.17
C ASP A 97 -10.60 11.03 -7.39
N LEU A 98 -10.41 9.86 -8.01
CA LEU A 98 -9.67 8.75 -7.40
C LEU A 98 -8.19 9.11 -7.16
N ASP A 99 -7.56 9.84 -8.07
CA ASP A 99 -6.15 10.23 -7.97
C ASP A 99 -5.96 11.25 -6.85
N LEU A 100 -6.88 12.20 -6.73
CA LEU A 100 -6.91 13.15 -5.61
C LEU A 100 -7.07 12.44 -4.27
N ALA A 101 -7.96 11.45 -4.19
CA ALA A 101 -8.17 10.70 -2.96
C ALA A 101 -6.96 9.85 -2.56
N VAL A 102 -6.32 9.18 -3.53
CA VAL A 102 -5.10 8.41 -3.28
C VAL A 102 -3.95 9.34 -2.86
N LEU A 103 -3.80 10.48 -3.52
CA LEU A 103 -2.81 11.49 -3.15
C LEU A 103 -3.02 11.97 -1.70
N LEU A 104 -4.26 12.30 -1.35
CA LEU A 104 -4.62 12.71 0.02
C LEU A 104 -4.29 11.61 1.04
N GLY A 105 -4.64 10.35 0.76
CA GLY A 105 -4.35 9.23 1.66
C GLY A 105 -2.86 8.99 1.87
N LEU A 106 -2.06 9.11 0.80
CA LEU A 106 -0.60 9.04 0.86
C LEU A 106 -0.02 10.19 1.69
N GLU A 107 -0.45 11.43 1.46
CA GLU A 107 0.02 12.60 2.21
C GLU A 107 -0.29 12.49 3.70
N MET A 108 -1.51 12.06 4.06
CA MET A 108 -1.90 11.78 5.45
C MET A 108 -1.01 10.71 6.10
N THR A 109 -0.72 9.63 5.38
CA THR A 109 0.17 8.57 5.86
C THR A 109 1.60 9.08 6.07
N VAL A 110 2.12 9.86 5.14
CA VAL A 110 3.46 10.45 5.21
C VAL A 110 3.58 11.42 6.38
N GLU A 111 2.60 12.29 6.58
CA GLU A 111 2.55 13.22 7.71
C GLU A 111 2.52 12.47 9.04
N MET A 112 1.64 11.47 9.18
CA MET A 112 1.56 10.63 10.38
C MET A 112 2.91 9.94 10.69
N LEU A 113 3.55 9.33 9.68
CA LEU A 113 4.83 8.64 9.87
C LEU A 113 5.93 9.61 10.28
N ARG A 114 5.99 10.80 9.67
CA ARG A 114 6.95 11.85 10.05
C ARG A 114 6.75 12.33 11.48
N HIS A 115 5.50 12.56 11.90
CA HIS A 115 5.18 12.93 13.27
C HIS A 115 5.58 11.84 14.29
N GLN A 116 5.52 10.57 13.90
CA GLN A 116 5.97 9.43 14.71
C GLN A 116 7.49 9.21 14.66
N GLY A 117 8.26 10.04 13.93
CA GLY A 117 9.70 9.83 13.73
C GLY A 117 10.04 8.56 12.93
N ARG A 118 9.08 8.03 12.16
CA ARG A 118 9.24 6.80 11.37
C ARG A 118 9.66 7.12 9.94
N ARG A 119 10.43 6.20 9.37
CA ARG A 119 10.85 6.27 7.95
C ARG A 119 9.63 6.10 7.04
N VAL A 120 9.57 6.89 5.98
CA VAL A 120 8.58 6.78 4.91
C VAL A 120 9.13 5.86 3.82
N ALA A 121 8.28 4.97 3.29
CA ALA A 121 8.65 4.10 2.18
C ALA A 121 8.96 4.93 0.93
N ARG A 122 10.00 4.54 0.18
CA ARG A 122 10.35 5.22 -1.08
C ARG A 122 9.17 5.20 -2.06
N ASP A 123 8.49 4.06 -2.16
CA ASP A 123 7.35 3.86 -3.07
C ASP A 123 6.19 4.83 -2.78
N SER A 124 5.98 5.21 -1.51
CA SER A 124 4.97 6.20 -1.15
C SER A 124 5.33 7.60 -1.64
N LEU A 125 6.62 7.96 -1.64
CA LEU A 125 7.09 9.24 -2.16
C LEU A 125 6.98 9.28 -3.69
N GLU A 126 7.35 8.19 -4.37
CA GLU A 126 7.22 8.06 -5.82
C GLU A 126 5.76 8.09 -6.28
N ALA A 127 4.86 7.49 -5.50
CA ALA A 127 3.41 7.56 -5.74
C ALA A 127 2.90 9.01 -5.68
N ILE A 128 3.29 9.76 -4.64
CA ILE A 128 2.92 11.18 -4.49
C ILE A 128 3.46 12.01 -5.67
N GLU A 129 4.73 11.81 -6.04
CA GLU A 129 5.35 12.52 -7.16
C GLU A 129 4.61 12.24 -8.47
N SER A 130 4.31 10.96 -8.75
CA SER A 130 3.59 10.55 -9.96
C SER A 130 2.20 11.18 -10.05
N LEU A 131 1.45 11.18 -8.94
CA LEU A 131 0.09 11.75 -8.90
C LEU A 131 0.11 13.26 -9.09
N ARG A 132 1.07 13.97 -8.47
CA ARG A 132 1.22 15.42 -8.64
C ARG A 132 1.61 15.81 -10.06
N ALA A 133 2.47 15.02 -10.72
CA ALA A 133 2.84 15.23 -12.11
C ALA A 133 1.66 15.02 -13.07
N GLY A 134 0.75 14.09 -12.75
CA GLY A 134 -0.47 13.83 -13.52
C GLY A 134 -1.52 14.95 -13.39
N CYS A 135 -1.62 15.60 -12.23
CA CYS A 135 -2.55 16.73 -12.02
C CYS A 135 -2.11 18.05 -12.71
N ALA A 136 -0.89 18.12 -13.25
CA ALA A 136 -0.35 19.31 -13.90
C ALA A 136 -0.63 19.38 -15.42
N GLN A 137 -1.49 18.49 -15.94
CA GLN A 137 -1.90 18.38 -17.35
C GLN A 137 -3.41 18.54 -17.46
#